data_AF-A0A972GD03-F1
#
_entry.id   AF-A0A972GD03-F1
#
_cell.length_a   1.000
_cell.length_b   1.000
_cell.length_c   1.000
_cell.angle_alpha   90.00
_cell.angle_beta   90.00
_cell.angle_gamma   90.00
#
_symmetry.space_group_name_H-M   'P 1'
#
loop_
_entity.id
_entity.type
_entity.pdbx_description
1 polymer ?
#
loop_
_entity_poly.entity_id
_entity_poly.type
_entity_poly.pdbx_seq_one_letter_code
_entity_poly.pdbx_strand_id
1 'polypeptide(L)'
;MSKTPVHNHLLSCDEMLTLDMRVSELLEALEDDLGPEAVWKLTGTYGGCVLHLPKRNAMQRSVVFERLGETIFTWLHNRLGHGTTQIPMGPHSRSARNMAAFRAAFLKNKSHPQIARELNCHARTVERVAARLRDAGFL
;
A
#
# COMPACT_ATOMS: atom_id res chain seq x y z
N MET A 1 -15.07 -24.81 -2.60
CA MET A 1 -14.01 -24.26 -1.73
C MET A 1 -13.86 -22.80 -2.08
N SER A 2 -14.57 -21.94 -1.35
CA SER A 2 -14.55 -20.50 -1.53
C SER A 2 -13.18 -20.00 -1.08
N LYS A 3 -12.33 -19.56 -2.01
CA LYS A 3 -11.15 -18.76 -1.66
C LYS A 3 -11.70 -17.45 -1.10
N THR A 4 -11.77 -17.33 0.22
CA THR A 4 -11.91 -16.02 0.87
C THR A 4 -10.82 -15.14 0.27
N PRO A 5 -11.13 -13.99 -0.35
CA PRO A 5 -10.06 -13.09 -0.72
C PRO A 5 -9.36 -12.74 0.59
N VAL A 6 -8.04 -12.93 0.62
CA VAL A 6 -7.21 -12.33 1.65
C VAL A 6 -7.40 -10.83 1.44
N HIS A 7 -8.40 -10.25 2.12
CA HIS A 7 -8.61 -8.81 2.13
C HIS A 7 -7.35 -8.24 2.74
N ASN A 8 -6.43 -7.79 1.87
CA ASN A 8 -5.22 -7.11 2.27
C ASN A 8 -5.66 -5.93 3.13
N HIS A 9 -5.29 -5.94 4.41
CA HIS A 9 -5.54 -4.85 5.35
C HIS A 9 -4.55 -3.72 5.02
N LEU A 10 -4.50 -3.26 3.77
CA LEU A 10 -3.66 -2.15 3.33
C LEU A 10 -4.58 -1.00 2.96
N LEU A 11 -4.09 0.21 3.19
CA LEU A 11 -4.80 1.43 2.80
C LEU A 11 -4.68 1.64 1.29
N SER A 12 -5.68 2.25 0.68
CA SER A 12 -5.51 2.92 -0.63
C SER A 12 -4.68 4.21 -0.48
N CYS A 13 -4.25 4.79 -1.60
CA CYS A 13 -3.58 6.09 -1.59
C CYS A 13 -4.52 7.19 -1.06
N ASP A 14 -5.78 7.20 -1.47
CA ASP A 14 -6.79 8.13 -0.95
C ASP A 14 -6.97 8.02 0.57
N GLU A 15 -7.03 6.80 1.09
CA GLU A 15 -7.14 6.58 2.54
C GLU A 15 -5.88 7.06 3.27
N MET A 16 -4.70 6.84 2.69
CA MET A 16 -3.44 7.37 3.21
C MET A 16 -3.44 8.90 3.23
N LEU A 17 -3.88 9.56 2.17
CA LEU A 17 -3.98 11.01 2.08
C LEU A 17 -4.98 11.59 3.08
N THR A 18 -6.16 10.97 3.21
CA THR A 18 -7.17 11.34 4.21
C THR A 18 -6.63 11.23 5.63
N LEU A 19 -5.75 10.26 5.86
CA LEU A 19 -5.06 10.09 7.12
C LEU A 19 -3.88 11.05 7.28
N ASP A 20 -3.62 12.02 6.41
CA ASP A 20 -2.44 12.90 6.45
C ASP A 20 -1.11 12.13 6.36
N MET A 21 -1.08 11.08 5.53
CA MET A 21 0.15 10.39 5.13
C MET A 21 0.59 10.88 3.75
N ARG A 22 1.90 10.99 3.55
CA ARG A 22 2.45 11.33 2.24
C ARG A 22 2.34 10.15 1.29
N VAL A 23 1.73 10.40 0.15
CA VAL A 23 1.76 9.51 -1.01
C VAL A 23 2.57 10.21 -2.12
N SER A 24 3.17 9.41 -2.99
CA SER A 24 3.89 9.93 -4.16
C SER A 24 2.93 9.98 -5.34
N GLU A 25 3.05 11.02 -6.16
CA GLU A 25 2.30 11.17 -7.42
C GLU A 25 2.37 9.92 -8.33
N LEU A 26 3.48 9.17 -8.28
CA LEU A 26 3.60 7.91 -9.01
C LEU A 26 2.58 6.86 -8.55
N LEU A 27 2.36 6.74 -7.23
CA LEU A 27 1.45 5.76 -6.67
C LEU A 27 0.00 6.21 -6.80
N GLU A 28 -0.27 7.50 -6.65
CA GLU A 28 -1.60 8.09 -6.90
C GLU A 28 -2.02 7.84 -8.35
N ALA A 29 -1.18 8.20 -9.33
CA ALA A 29 -1.49 7.96 -10.74
C ALA A 29 -1.66 6.47 -11.08
N LEU A 30 -0.92 5.58 -10.40
CA LEU A 30 -1.08 4.15 -10.58
C LEU A 30 -2.42 3.65 -10.02
N GLU A 31 -2.84 4.18 -8.87
CA GLU A 31 -4.14 3.86 -8.27
C GLU A 31 -5.29 4.36 -9.15
N ASP A 32 -5.20 5.58 -9.65
CA ASP A 32 -6.22 6.18 -10.54
C ASP A 32 -6.40 5.35 -11.82
N ASP A 33 -5.30 4.91 -12.43
CA ASP A 33 -5.32 4.21 -13.71
C ASP A 33 -5.64 2.71 -13.57
N LEU A 34 -5.11 2.03 -12.54
CA LEU A 34 -5.11 0.56 -12.42
C LEU A 34 -5.72 0.02 -11.11
N GLY A 35 -6.07 0.89 -10.16
CA GLY A 35 -6.66 0.54 -8.88
C GLY A 35 -5.65 0.24 -7.75
N PRO A 36 -6.14 0.15 -6.49
CA PRO A 36 -5.31 0.02 -5.30
C PRO A 36 -4.51 -1.30 -5.27
N GLU A 37 -5.03 -2.36 -5.86
CA GLU A 37 -4.34 -3.65 -5.94
C GLU A 37 -3.05 -3.57 -6.75
N ALA A 38 -3.01 -2.72 -7.78
CA ALA A 38 -1.80 -2.48 -8.57
C ALA A 38 -0.73 -1.79 -7.73
N VAL A 39 -1.12 -0.80 -6.91
CA VAL A 39 -0.23 -0.13 -5.95
C VAL A 39 0.29 -1.12 -4.91
N TRP A 40 -0.58 -1.95 -4.33
CA TRP A 40 -0.17 -2.96 -3.36
C TRP A 40 0.81 -3.96 -3.97
N LYS A 41 0.56 -4.41 -5.20
CA LYS A 41 1.46 -5.34 -5.88
C LYS A 41 2.82 -4.70 -6.17
N LEU A 42 2.84 -3.48 -6.70
CA LEU A 42 4.09 -2.76 -6.98
C LEU A 42 4.90 -2.54 -5.71
N THR A 43 4.29 -1.92 -4.69
CA THR A 43 4.96 -1.55 -3.45
C THR A 43 5.31 -2.77 -2.58
N GLY A 44 4.52 -3.84 -2.64
CA GLY A 44 4.85 -5.11 -1.97
C GLY A 44 6.03 -5.84 -2.62
N THR A 45 6.22 -5.66 -3.94
CA THR A 45 7.32 -6.32 -4.68
C THR A 45 8.61 -5.51 -4.65
N TYR A 46 8.51 -4.18 -4.79
CA TYR A 46 9.66 -3.29 -5.01
C TYR A 46 9.65 -2.02 -4.16
N GLY A 47 8.72 -1.86 -3.21
CA GLY A 47 8.64 -0.67 -2.38
C GLY A 47 9.94 -0.41 -1.61
N GLY A 48 10.43 0.83 -1.68
CA GLY A 48 11.69 1.25 -1.06
C GLY A 48 12.94 0.84 -1.84
N CYS A 49 12.80 0.16 -2.98
CA CYS A 49 13.92 -0.26 -3.82
C CYS A 49 14.10 0.64 -5.05
N VAL A 50 15.32 0.61 -5.60
CA VAL A 50 15.57 1.13 -6.95
C VAL A 50 15.21 0.04 -7.96
N LEU A 51 14.27 0.34 -8.84
CA LEU A 51 13.80 -0.53 -9.90
C LEU A 51 14.49 -0.17 -11.21
N HIS A 52 15.04 -1.18 -11.91
CA HIS A 52 15.60 -1.02 -13.25
C HIS A 52 14.57 -1.47 -14.31
N LEU A 53 14.10 -0.51 -15.09
CA LEU A 53 13.22 -0.74 -16.24
C LEU A 53 14.06 -0.93 -17.52
N PRO A 54 14.03 -2.12 -18.13
CA PRO A 54 14.75 -2.40 -19.37
C PRO A 54 14.18 -1.62 -20.55
N LYS A 55 14.95 -1.57 -21.65
CA LYS A 55 14.47 -1.06 -22.94
C LYS A 55 13.32 -1.90 -23.49
N ARG A 56 12.52 -1.28 -24.38
CA ARG A 56 11.29 -1.85 -24.94
C ARG A 56 11.45 -3.26 -25.53
N ASN A 57 12.56 -3.52 -26.20
CA ASN A 57 12.85 -4.82 -26.84
C ASN A 57 13.17 -5.96 -25.84
N ALA A 58 13.44 -5.64 -24.58
CA ALA A 58 13.78 -6.60 -23.52
C ALA A 58 12.71 -6.70 -22.42
N MET A 59 11.56 -6.04 -22.58
CA MET A 59 10.49 -5.96 -21.58
C MET A 59 10.00 -7.33 -21.10
N GLN A 60 9.55 -8.18 -22.04
CA GLN A 60 8.95 -9.49 -21.74
C GLN A 60 9.92 -10.49 -21.12
N ARG A 61 11.23 -10.25 -21.23
CA ARG A 61 12.28 -11.13 -20.68
C ARG A 61 12.74 -10.69 -19.29
N SER A 62 12.20 -9.61 -18.76
CA SER A 62 12.66 -9.03 -17.50
C SER A 62 11.98 -9.66 -16.29
N VAL A 63 12.74 -9.82 -15.21
CA VAL A 63 12.23 -10.31 -13.92
C VAL A 63 11.12 -9.38 -13.38
N VAL A 64 11.20 -8.10 -13.71
CA VAL A 64 10.18 -7.12 -13.30
C VAL A 64 8.84 -7.40 -14.00
N PHE A 65 8.86 -7.70 -15.30
CA PHE A 65 7.67 -8.09 -16.05
C PHE A 65 7.05 -9.36 -15.49
N GLU A 66 7.87 -10.38 -15.17
CA GLU A 66 7.41 -11.63 -14.57
C GLU A 66 6.70 -11.39 -13.21
N ARG A 67 7.27 -10.55 -12.35
CA ARG A 67 6.74 -10.32 -11.00
C ARG A 67 5.52 -9.39 -11.00
N LEU A 68 5.55 -8.30 -11.76
CA LEU A 68 4.47 -7.30 -11.77
C LEU A 68 3.35 -7.67 -12.74
N GLY A 69 3.65 -8.47 -13.77
CA GLY A 69 2.75 -8.75 -14.88
C GLY A 69 2.72 -7.61 -15.90
N GLU A 70 2.13 -7.90 -17.05
CA GLU A 70 2.13 -7.02 -18.22
C GLU A 70 1.49 -5.66 -17.95
N THR A 71 0.36 -5.61 -17.26
CA THR A 71 -0.41 -4.37 -17.05
C THR A 71 0.39 -3.32 -16.28
N ILE A 72 0.87 -3.66 -15.08
CA ILE A 72 1.63 -2.73 -14.22
C ILE A 72 2.97 -2.39 -14.88
N PHE A 73 3.63 -3.37 -15.48
CA PHE A 73 4.93 -3.15 -16.11
C PHE A 73 4.84 -2.23 -17.33
N THR A 74 3.82 -2.42 -18.18
CA THR A 74 3.58 -1.55 -19.34
C THR A 74 3.21 -0.15 -18.90
N TRP A 75 2.38 -0.02 -17.87
CA TRP A 75 2.06 1.27 -17.27
C TRP A 75 3.31 2.01 -16.78
N LEU A 76 4.17 1.33 -16.01
CA LEU A 76 5.43 1.91 -15.52
C LEU A 76 6.35 2.34 -16.66
N HIS A 77 6.50 1.51 -17.68
CA HIS A 77 7.35 1.82 -18.83
C HIS A 77 6.77 2.99 -19.65
N ASN A 78 5.45 3.11 -19.78
CA ASN A 78 4.81 4.24 -20.46
C ASN A 78 4.98 5.55 -19.68
N ARG A 79 4.90 5.49 -18.36
CA ARG A 79 4.97 6.68 -17.49
C ARG A 79 6.40 7.16 -17.23
N LEU A 80 7.33 6.24 -17.01
CA LEU A 80 8.70 6.54 -16.56
C LEU A 80 9.76 6.30 -17.63
N GLY A 81 9.44 5.57 -18.70
CA GLY A 81 10.41 5.15 -19.70
C GLY A 81 11.31 4.00 -19.24
N HIS A 82 12.52 3.95 -19.78
CA HIS A 82 13.54 2.97 -19.42
C HIS A 82 14.61 3.64 -18.52
N GLY A 83 15.29 2.84 -17.70
CA GLY A 83 16.32 3.32 -16.77
C GLY A 83 16.04 2.92 -15.32
N THR A 84 16.61 3.63 -14.37
CA THR A 84 16.42 3.35 -12.94
C THR A 84 15.50 4.35 -12.29
N THR A 85 14.56 3.88 -11.49
CA THR A 85 13.62 4.70 -10.73
C THR A 85 13.49 4.20 -9.31
N GLN A 86 13.30 5.10 -8.33
CA GLN A 86 13.05 4.72 -6.95
C GLN A 86 11.55 4.49 -6.74
N ILE A 87 11.18 3.30 -6.27
CA ILE A 87 9.78 2.97 -5.98
C ILE A 87 9.46 3.36 -4.54
N PRO A 88 8.47 4.23 -4.30
CA PRO A 88 8.05 4.60 -2.94
C PRO A 88 7.48 3.40 -2.17
N MET A 89 7.57 3.43 -0.84
CA MET A 89 7.03 2.36 0.02
C MET A 89 5.50 2.29 0.03
N GLY A 90 4.83 3.43 -0.13
CA GLY A 90 3.36 3.53 -0.17
C GLY A 90 2.65 2.79 0.99
N PRO A 91 1.61 1.98 0.68
CA PRO A 91 0.85 1.21 1.67
C PRO A 91 1.68 0.22 2.51
N HIS A 92 2.88 -0.14 2.05
CA HIS A 92 3.79 -1.01 2.79
C HIS A 92 4.70 -0.26 3.78
N SER A 93 4.62 1.07 3.81
CA SER A 93 5.28 1.88 4.84
C SER A 93 4.83 1.46 6.25
N ARG A 94 5.69 1.65 7.25
CA ARG A 94 5.36 1.29 8.65
C ARG A 94 4.12 2.04 9.15
N SER A 95 3.97 3.32 8.79
CA SER A 95 2.83 4.14 9.18
C SER A 95 1.51 3.59 8.59
N ALA A 96 1.48 3.32 7.29
CA ALA A 96 0.30 2.78 6.62
C ALA A 96 -0.10 1.42 7.17
N ARG A 97 0.87 0.49 7.30
CA ARG A 97 0.62 -0.85 7.86
C ARG A 97 0.09 -0.80 9.29
N ASN A 98 0.68 0.05 10.14
CA ASN A 98 0.19 0.20 11.51
C ASN A 98 -1.24 0.71 11.53
N MET A 99 -1.55 1.76 10.76
CA MET A 99 -2.88 2.35 10.73
C MET A 99 -3.94 1.37 10.21
N ALA A 100 -3.60 0.62 9.16
CA ALA A 100 -4.49 -0.40 8.63
C ALA A 100 -4.72 -1.55 9.62
N ALA A 101 -3.68 -1.94 10.39
CA ALA A 101 -3.81 -2.92 11.46
C ALA A 101 -4.72 -2.42 12.59
N PHE A 102 -4.58 -1.15 13.01
CA PHE A 102 -5.49 -0.52 13.98
C PHE A 102 -6.93 -0.53 13.47
N ARG A 103 -7.17 -0.03 12.25
CA ARG A 103 -8.51 -0.01 11.63
C ARG A 103 -9.12 -1.41 11.58
N ALA A 104 -8.37 -2.40 11.11
CA ALA A 104 -8.85 -3.78 11.06
C ALA A 104 -9.18 -4.36 12.45
N ALA A 105 -8.45 -3.98 13.49
CA ALA A 105 -8.73 -4.43 14.85
C ALA A 105 -10.01 -3.79 15.41
N PHE A 106 -10.23 -2.49 15.14
CA PHE A 106 -11.46 -1.80 15.52
C PHE A 106 -12.69 -2.33 14.77
N LEU A 107 -12.60 -2.58 13.46
CA LEU A 107 -13.68 -3.18 12.67
C LEU A 107 -14.05 -4.59 13.15
N LYS A 108 -13.14 -5.28 13.84
CA LYS A 108 -13.39 -6.55 14.54
C LYS A 108 -13.98 -6.37 15.94
N ASN A 109 -14.42 -5.17 16.29
CA ASN A 109 -14.99 -4.78 17.60
C ASN A 109 -14.06 -5.10 18.79
N LYS A 110 -12.74 -5.06 18.60
CA LYS A 110 -11.79 -5.27 19.68
C LYS A 110 -11.74 -4.05 20.60
N SER A 111 -11.66 -4.27 21.90
CA SER A 111 -11.50 -3.21 22.90
C SER A 111 -10.09 -2.62 22.88
N HIS A 112 -9.91 -1.38 23.36
CA HIS A 112 -8.60 -0.74 23.40
C HIS A 112 -7.51 -1.58 24.09
N PRO A 113 -7.75 -2.25 25.24
CA PRO A 113 -6.74 -3.12 25.85
C PRO A 113 -6.36 -4.34 25.01
N GLN A 114 -7.31 -4.90 24.24
CA GLN A 114 -7.04 -6.01 23.33
C GLN A 114 -6.14 -5.54 22.17
N ILE A 115 -6.48 -4.41 21.56
CA ILE A 115 -5.70 -3.81 20.46
C ILE A 115 -4.29 -3.44 20.94
N ALA A 116 -4.17 -2.82 22.12
CA ALA A 116 -2.89 -2.45 22.72
C ALA A 116 -1.97 -3.67 22.89
N ARG A 117 -2.51 -4.79 23.39
CA ARG A 117 -1.78 -6.05 23.58
C ARG A 117 -1.38 -6.68 22.25
N GLU A 118 -2.30 -6.73 21.29
CA GLU A 118 -2.08 -7.37 19.98
C GLU A 118 -1.05 -6.62 19.13
N LEU A 119 -1.12 -5.30 19.13
CA LEU A 119 -0.19 -4.45 18.36
C LEU A 119 1.03 -3.99 19.16
N ASN A 120 1.20 -4.53 20.38
CA ASN A 120 2.30 -4.23 21.30
C ASN A 120 2.56 -2.72 21.45
N CYS A 121 1.54 -1.98 21.88
CA CYS A 121 1.61 -0.54 22.05
C CYS A 121 0.88 -0.06 23.31
N HIS A 122 1.10 1.20 23.71
CA HIS A 122 0.40 1.80 24.85
C HIS A 122 -1.07 2.11 24.53
N ALA A 123 -1.94 2.02 25.53
CA ALA A 123 -3.36 2.38 25.42
C ALA A 123 -3.58 3.80 24.86
N ARG A 124 -2.74 4.77 25.26
CA ARG A 124 -2.76 6.13 24.72
C ARG A 124 -2.52 6.20 23.21
N THR A 125 -1.71 5.30 22.66
CA THR A 125 -1.52 5.20 21.20
C THR A 125 -2.80 4.71 20.53
N VAL A 126 -3.47 3.71 21.12
CA VAL A 126 -4.75 3.20 20.63
C VAL A 126 -5.80 4.30 20.60
N GLU A 127 -5.96 5.05 21.70
CA GLU A 127 -6.91 6.17 21.81
C GLU A 127 -6.66 7.25 20.75
N ARG A 128 -5.39 7.67 20.60
CA ARG A 128 -5.00 8.67 19.59
C ARG A 128 -5.29 8.19 18.17
N VAL A 129 -5.02 6.92 17.87
CA VAL A 129 -5.30 6.34 16.56
C VAL A 129 -6.81 6.20 16.33
N ALA A 130 -7.58 5.80 17.35
CA ALA A 130 -9.03 5.72 17.30
C ALA A 130 -9.68 7.09 17.00
N ALA A 131 -9.15 8.17 17.60
CA ALA A 131 -9.59 9.53 17.30
C ALA A 131 -9.31 9.88 15.83
N ARG A 132 -8.05 9.72 15.37
CA ARG A 132 -7.67 10.01 13.98
C ARG A 132 -8.48 9.21 12.95
N LEU A 133 -8.76 7.94 13.22
CA LEU A 133 -9.57 7.11 12.33
C LEU A 133 -11.05 7.54 12.30
N ARG A 134 -11.63 7.96 13.43
CA ARG A 134 -13.00 8.51 13.48
C ARG A 134 -13.09 9.86 12.79
N ASP A 135 -12.13 10.75 13.02
CA ASP A 135 -12.07 12.07 12.38
C ASP A 135 -11.97 11.94 10.85
N ALA A 136 -11.29 10.90 10.38
CA ALA A 136 -11.18 10.55 8.97
C ALA A 136 -12.37 9.72 8.41
N GLY A 137 -13.36 9.37 9.24
CA GLY A 137 -14.55 8.60 8.80
C GLY A 137 -14.31 7.11 8.53
N PHE A 138 -13.23 6.52 9.06
CA PHE A 138 -12.88 5.11 8.85
C PHE A 138 -13.36 4.13 9.93
N LEU A 139 -13.99 4.66 10.99
CA LEU A 139 -14.65 3.94 12.10
C LEU A 139 -16.01 4.55 12.37
#